data_AF-A0A2P5LHM7-F1
#
_entry.id   AF-A0A2P5LHM7-F1
#
_cell.length_a   1.000
_cell.length_b   1.000
_cell.length_c   1.000
_cell.angle_alpha   90.00
_cell.angle_beta   90.00
_cell.angle_gamma   90.00
#
_symmetry.space_group_name_H-M   'P 1'
#
loop_
_entity.id
_entity.type
_entity.pdbx_description
1 polymer ?
#
loop_
_entity_poly.entity_id
_entity_poly.type
_entity_poly.pdbx_seq_one_letter_code
_entity_poly.pdbx_strand_id
1 'polypeptide(L)' 'AEVAKNYLVARGVQGSRIRTVSYGKERPVAVCDDISCWSQNRRAVTVLSGGNS' A
#
# COMPACT_ATOMS: atom_id res chain seq x y z
N ALA A 1 6.51 -3.69 -1.85
CA ALA A 1 6.40 -2.85 -0.64
C ALA A 1 7.76 -2.32 -0.19
N GLU A 2 8.82 -3.14 -0.21
CA GLU A 2 10.17 -2.75 0.23
C GLU A 2 10.76 -1.53 -0.50
N VAL A 3 10.65 -1.47 -1.83
CA VAL A 3 11.14 -0.32 -2.62
C VAL A 3 10.49 1.01 -2.17
N ALA A 4 9.19 1.00 -1.89
CA ALA A 4 8.47 2.19 -1.42
C ALA A 4 8.92 2.60 0.00
N LYS A 5 9.13 1.63 0.89
CA LYS A 5 9.69 1.88 2.23
C LYS A 5 11.08 2.50 2.13
N ASN A 6 11.96 1.94 1.33
CA ASN A 6 13.34 2.43 1.16
C ASN A 6 13.37 3.85 0.60
N TYR A 7 12.50 4.15 -0.37
CA TYR A 7 12.33 5.50 -0.89
C TYR A 7 11.94 6.50 0.21
N LEU A 8 10.96 6.17 1.06
CA LEU A 8 10.53 7.05 2.15
C LEU A 8 11.61 7.24 3.23
N VAL A 9 12.35 6.18 3.54
CA VAL A 9 13.49 6.25 4.48
C VAL A 9 14.59 7.16 3.93
N ALA A 10 14.94 7.03 2.64
CA ALA A 10 15.91 7.92 1.99
C ALA A 10 15.47 9.39 1.99
N ARG A 11 14.16 9.66 2.09
CA ARG A 11 13.58 11.00 2.22
C ARG A 11 13.44 11.49 3.67
N GLY A 12 13.98 10.75 4.64
CA GLY A 12 14.05 11.16 6.05
C GLY A 12 12.92 10.65 6.94
N VAL A 13 12.01 9.80 6.44
CA VAL A 13 11.00 9.16 7.30
C VAL A 13 11.68 8.05 8.11
N GLN A 14 11.62 8.14 9.43
CA GLN A 14 12.20 7.11 10.30
C GLN A 14 11.56 5.74 10.01
N GLY A 15 12.39 4.73 9.73
CA GLY A 15 11.91 3.40 9.31
C GLY A 15 11.00 2.70 10.32
N SER A 16 11.15 2.99 11.63
CA SER A 16 10.27 2.49 12.69
C SER A 16 8.82 2.98 12.56
N ARG A 17 8.56 4.06 11.81
CA ARG A 17 7.23 4.62 11.56
C ARG A 17 6.52 3.98 10.36
N ILE A 18 7.19 3.09 9.62
CA ILE A 18 6.67 2.50 8.38
C ILE A 18 6.48 1.00 8.57
N ARG A 19 5.23 0.55 8.48
CA ARG A 19 4.87 -0.88 8.43
C ARG A 19 4.41 -1.25 7.03
N THR A 20 5.03 -2.27 6.46
CA THR A 20 4.61 -2.86 5.17
C THR A 20 3.85 -4.16 5.43
N VAL A 21 2.67 -4.30 4.84
CA VAL A 21 1.86 -5.53 4.88
C VAL A 21 1.48 -5.88 3.45
N SER A 22 1.60 -7.15 3.07
CA SER A 22 1.13 -7.65 1.78
C SER A 22 -0.16 -8.42 2.01
N TYR A 23 -1.25 -8.00 1.36
CA TYR A 23 -2.57 -8.62 1.48
C TYR A 23 -2.91 -9.58 0.34
N GLY A 24 -1.99 -9.80 -0.61
CA GLY A 24 -2.23 -10.69 -1.75
C GLY A 24 -3.57 -10.41 -2.45
N LYS A 25 -4.44 -11.42 -2.51
CA LYS A 25 -5.79 -11.34 -3.11
C LYS A 25 -6.90 -11.08 -2.07
N GLU A 26 -6.57 -10.88 -0.80
CA GLU A 26 -7.52 -10.89 0.32
C GLU A 26 -8.26 -9.56 0.51
N ARG A 27 -7.81 -8.47 -0.13
CA ARG A 27 -8.44 -7.14 -0.04
C ARG A 27 -8.66 -6.51 -1.42
N PRO A 28 -9.58 -7.06 -2.25
CA PRO A 28 -9.93 -6.45 -3.53
C PRO A 28 -10.63 -5.11 -3.32
N VAL A 29 -10.40 -4.18 -4.24
CA VAL A 29 -11.17 -2.92 -4.36
C VAL A 29 -12.40 -3.14 -5.23
N ALA A 30 -12.26 -3.93 -6.28
CA ALA A 30 -13.33 -4.26 -7.21
C ALA A 30 -13.47 -5.78 -7.33
N VAL A 31 -14.70 -6.28 -7.26
CA VAL A 31 -15.01 -7.72 -7.33
C VAL A 31 -15.71 -8.01 -8.64
N CYS A 32 -14.92 -8.31 -9.68
CA CYS A 32 -15.41 -8.81 -10.95
C CYS A 32 -14.29 -9.57 -11.70
N ASP A 33 -14.67 -10.42 -12.65
CA ASP A 33 -13.76 -11.26 -13.44
C ASP A 33 -13.46 -10.62 -14.80
N ASP A 34 -13.04 -9.36 -14.77
CA ASP A 34 -12.71 -8.57 -15.95
C ASP A 34 -11.37 -7.86 -15.77
N ILE A 35 -10.69 -7.58 -16.90
CA ILE A 35 -9.40 -6.89 -16.93
C ILE A 35 -9.48 -5.54 -16.22
N SER A 36 -10.59 -4.84 -16.35
CA SER A 36 -10.85 -3.57 -15.65
C SER A 36 -10.74 -3.71 -14.13
N CYS A 37 -11.26 -4.79 -13.53
CA CYS A 37 -11.16 -5.06 -12.09
C CYS A 37 -9.76 -5.52 -11.67
N TRP A 38 -9.13 -6.42 -12.45
CA TRP A 38 -7.78 -6.88 -12.11
C TRP A 38 -6.75 -5.75 -12.14
N SER A 39 -6.90 -4.81 -13.07
CA SER A 39 -6.05 -3.62 -13.15
C SER A 39 -6.16 -2.77 -11.88
N GLN A 40 -7.37 -2.55 -11.37
CA GLN A 40 -7.60 -1.78 -10.14
C GLN A 40 -7.08 -2.48 -8.87
N ASN A 41 -7.16 -3.81 -8.82
CA ASN A 41 -6.74 -4.60 -7.66
C ASN A 41 -5.22 -4.75 -7.54
N ARG A 42 -4.47 -4.58 -8.64
CA ARG A 42 -2.99 -4.54 -8.62
C ARG A 42 -2.49 -3.17 -8.16
N ARG A 43 -2.59 -2.89 -6.86
CA ARG A 43 -2.23 -1.59 -6.28
C ARG A 43 -1.43 -1.68 -4.98
N ALA A 44 -0.77 -0.59 -4.64
CA ALA A 44 -0.20 -0.33 -3.32
C ALA A 44 -0.95 0.85 -2.67
N VAL A 45 -1.14 0.80 -1.35
CA VAL A 45 -1.86 1.83 -0.59
C VAL A 45 -1.01 2.25 0.60
N THR A 46 -0.90 3.56 0.80
CA THR A 46 -0.28 4.15 1.99
C THR A 46 -1.38 4.76 2.85
N VAL A 47 -1.47 4.35 4.11
CA VAL A 47 -2.41 4.89 5.08
C VAL A 47 -1.62 5.54 6.21
N LEU A 48 -1.97 6.78 6.57
CA LEU A 48 -1.37 7.49 7.68
C LEU A 48 -2.26 7.30 8.93
N SER A 49 -1.74 6.66 9.96
CA SER A 49 -2.42 6.53 11.25
C SER A 49 -1.90 7.63 12.18
N GLY A 50 -2.79 8.52 12.64
CA GLY A 50 -2.46 9.61 13.56
C GLY A 50 -2.52 11.04 12.98
N GLY A 51 -3.07 11.24 11.78
CA GLY A 51 -3.26 12.57 11.16
C GLY A 51 -4.68 13.15 11.28
N ASN A 52 -5.59 12.45 11.96
CA ASN A 52 -6.96 12.89 12.18
C ASN A 52 -7.02 13.55 13.56
N SER A 53 -6.68 14.83 13.64
CA SER A 53 -6.97 15.71 14.78
C SER A 53 -8.04 16.70 14.34
#